data_AF-A0A960VD89-F1
#
_entry.id   AF-A0A960VD89-F1
#
_cell.length_a   1.000
_cell.length_b   1.000
_cell.length_c   1.000
_cell.angle_alpha   90.00
_cell.angle_beta   90.00
_cell.angle_gamma   90.00
#
_symmetry.space_group_name_H-M   'P 1'
#
loop_
_entity.id
_entity.type
_entity.pdbx_description
1 polymer ?
#
loop_
_entity_poly.entity_id
_entity_poly.type
_entity_poly.pdbx_seq_one_letter_code
_entity_poly.pdbx_strand_id
1 'polypeptide(L)'
;TESVGKSDFYDEERFQKVKAIIDRLSSAEESEKRWREKVTDVTNWFQFSATEKYISDGSEKESYSGASGKSGGQKEKLAYTVLASALAYQFGLDWKETRSNTFRFVVIDEAFGRGSDESTRYGLELFKKLNLQLLIVTPLQKIHIIEEYINACHLVVNREGKDSSVKNLSIEEYKTEKEKFDSK
;
A
#
# COMPACT_ATOMS: atom_id res chain seq x y z
N THR A 1 50.22 -18.06 -32.27
CA THR A 1 48.97 -18.75 -32.65
C THR A 1 48.38 -19.42 -31.43
N GLU A 2 47.82 -18.65 -30.49
CA GLU A 2 47.21 -19.20 -29.26
C GLU A 2 46.15 -18.20 -28.77
N SER A 3 44.94 -18.27 -29.33
CA SER A 3 43.77 -17.57 -28.76
C SER A 3 42.43 -18.25 -29.06
N VAL A 4 42.41 -19.36 -29.79
CA VAL A 4 41.16 -20.03 -30.24
C VAL A 4 40.61 -21.00 -29.18
N GLY A 5 41.45 -21.55 -28.29
CA GLY A 5 41.00 -22.55 -27.30
C GLY A 5 40.36 -22.00 -26.03
N LYS A 6 40.49 -20.69 -25.72
CA LYS A 6 39.87 -20.11 -24.52
C LYS A 6 38.45 -19.58 -24.76
N SER A 7 38.08 -19.19 -25.98
CA SER A 7 36.70 -18.78 -26.27
C SER A 7 35.73 -19.96 -26.20
N ASP A 8 36.11 -21.09 -26.80
CA ASP A 8 35.20 -22.22 -27.04
C ASP A 8 34.84 -22.95 -25.74
N PHE A 9 35.78 -23.05 -24.79
CA PHE A 9 35.50 -23.59 -23.44
C PHE A 9 34.60 -22.67 -22.61
N TYR A 10 34.76 -21.35 -22.75
CA TYR A 10 33.88 -20.38 -22.09
C TYR A 10 32.47 -20.41 -22.68
N ASP A 11 32.34 -20.73 -23.98
CA ASP A 11 31.05 -20.83 -24.66
C ASP A 11 30.33 -22.15 -24.33
N GLU A 12 31.04 -23.27 -24.20
CA GLU A 12 30.42 -24.56 -23.79
C GLU A 12 29.92 -24.52 -22.34
N GLU A 13 30.70 -23.98 -21.40
CA GLU A 13 30.24 -23.83 -20.01
C GLU A 13 29.00 -22.92 -19.89
N ARG A 14 28.95 -21.86 -20.70
CA ARG A 14 27.78 -20.98 -20.77
C ARG A 14 26.58 -21.70 -21.38
N PHE A 15 26.80 -22.45 -22.46
CA PHE A 15 25.76 -23.25 -23.09
C PHE A 15 25.14 -24.26 -22.10
N GLN A 16 25.96 -25.00 -21.36
CA GLN A 16 25.46 -25.96 -20.36
C GLN A 16 24.67 -25.28 -19.23
N LYS A 17 25.11 -24.10 -18.76
CA LYS A 17 24.37 -23.31 -17.77
C LYS A 17 23.02 -22.83 -18.29
N VAL A 18 22.97 -22.32 -19.53
CA VAL A 18 21.73 -21.85 -20.16
C VAL A 18 20.78 -23.02 -20.41
N LYS A 19 21.30 -24.14 -20.92
CA LYS A 19 20.52 -25.36 -21.16
C LYS A 19 19.88 -25.88 -19.87
N ALA A 20 20.63 -25.94 -18.76
CA ALA A 20 20.09 -26.35 -17.47
C ALA A 20 18.93 -25.45 -17.00
N ILE A 21 19.01 -24.14 -17.25
CA ILE A 21 17.93 -23.21 -16.93
C ILE A 21 16.70 -23.45 -17.83
N ILE A 22 16.91 -23.66 -19.14
CA ILE A 22 15.82 -23.93 -20.10
C ILE A 22 15.12 -25.25 -19.77
N ASP A 23 15.87 -26.30 -19.47
CA ASP A 23 15.33 -27.60 -19.08
C ASP A 23 14.50 -27.49 -17.80
N ARG A 24 15.00 -26.73 -16.83
CA ARG A 24 14.29 -26.42 -15.57
C ARG A 24 13.01 -25.62 -15.81
N LEU A 25 13.06 -24.60 -16.67
CA LEU A 25 11.88 -23.81 -17.05
C LEU A 25 10.84 -24.65 -17.80
N SER A 26 11.26 -25.67 -18.55
CA SER A 26 10.38 -26.52 -19.36
C SER A 26 9.80 -27.70 -18.58
N SER A 27 10.28 -27.96 -17.36
CA SER A 27 9.85 -29.07 -16.53
C SER A 27 8.37 -28.97 -16.12
N ALA A 28 7.70 -30.13 -16.12
CA ALA A 28 6.32 -30.30 -15.66
C ALA A 28 6.21 -30.68 -14.17
N GLU A 29 7.33 -30.87 -13.48
CA GLU A 29 7.36 -31.17 -12.04
C GLU A 29 6.83 -29.98 -11.22
N GLU A 30 6.04 -30.28 -10.18
CA GLU A 30 5.36 -29.27 -9.37
C GLU A 30 6.33 -28.30 -8.67
N SER A 31 7.48 -28.80 -8.20
CA SER A 31 8.56 -27.97 -7.65
C SER A 31 9.11 -26.97 -8.67
N GLU A 32 9.29 -27.40 -9.90
CA GLU A 32 9.83 -26.58 -10.99
C GLU A 32 8.79 -25.60 -11.54
N LYS A 33 7.50 -25.96 -11.53
CA LYS A 33 6.42 -25.01 -11.80
C LYS A 33 6.42 -23.86 -10.80
N ARG A 34 6.46 -24.16 -9.50
CA ARG A 34 6.52 -23.14 -8.43
C ARG A 34 7.78 -22.29 -8.51
N TRP A 35 8.92 -22.91 -8.78
CA TRP A 35 10.16 -22.17 -9.00
C TRP A 35 10.05 -21.24 -10.20
N ARG A 36 9.55 -21.74 -11.34
CA ARG A 36 9.35 -20.96 -12.56
C ARG A 36 8.47 -19.75 -12.29
N GLU A 37 7.29 -19.96 -11.71
CA GLU A 37 6.37 -18.86 -11.33
C GLU A 37 7.09 -17.81 -10.47
N LYS A 38 7.86 -18.25 -9.46
CA LYS A 38 8.62 -17.36 -8.59
C LYS A 38 9.68 -16.55 -9.34
N VAL A 39 10.47 -17.18 -10.22
CA VAL A 39 11.58 -16.49 -10.91
C VAL A 39 11.15 -15.75 -12.17
N THR A 40 10.00 -16.07 -12.77
CA THR A 40 9.48 -15.32 -13.92
C THR A 40 8.71 -14.08 -13.48
N ASP A 41 8.22 -14.06 -12.24
CA ASP A 41 7.62 -12.87 -11.65
C ASP A 41 8.70 -11.84 -11.28
N VAL A 42 8.79 -10.79 -12.10
CA VAL A 42 9.73 -9.68 -11.95
C VAL A 42 9.59 -8.94 -10.61
N THR A 43 8.45 -9.06 -9.93
CA THR A 43 8.26 -8.44 -8.60
C THR A 43 9.13 -9.11 -7.54
N ASN A 44 9.50 -10.38 -7.74
CA ASN A 44 10.38 -11.12 -6.83
C ASN A 44 11.87 -10.82 -7.05
N TRP A 45 12.23 -10.03 -8.07
CA TRP A 45 13.63 -9.76 -8.42
C TRP A 45 14.24 -8.64 -7.59
N PHE A 46 13.40 -7.84 -6.95
CA PHE A 46 13.83 -6.72 -6.12
C PHE A 46 13.52 -6.98 -4.67
N GLN A 47 14.51 -6.74 -3.81
CA GLN A 47 14.33 -6.70 -2.37
C GLN A 47 14.23 -5.24 -1.93
N PHE A 48 13.08 -4.87 -1.39
CA PHE A 48 12.86 -3.54 -0.84
C PHE A 48 13.08 -3.55 0.67
N SER A 49 13.80 -2.54 1.15
CA SER A 49 13.82 -2.16 2.55
C SER A 49 13.53 -0.68 2.71
N ALA A 50 12.90 -0.32 3.82
CA ALA A 50 12.65 1.07 4.20
C ALA A 50 13.11 1.27 5.65
N THR A 51 13.76 2.39 5.94
CA THR A 51 14.22 2.72 7.29
C THR A 51 13.61 4.04 7.72
N GLU A 52 12.79 4.02 8.77
CA GLU A 52 12.30 5.21 9.46
C GLU A 52 13.42 5.73 10.36
N LYS A 53 13.74 7.02 10.25
CA LYS A 53 14.76 7.70 11.04
C LYS A 53 14.19 8.90 11.77
N TYR A 54 14.71 9.19 12.96
CA TYR A 54 14.39 10.44 13.66
C TYR A 54 15.04 11.62 12.94
N ILE A 55 14.27 12.69 12.74
CA ILE A 55 14.78 13.92 12.10
C ILE A 55 15.82 14.62 12.99
N SER A 56 15.67 14.52 14.32
CA SER A 56 16.50 15.20 15.31
C SER A 56 17.97 14.75 15.30
N ASP A 57 18.22 13.45 15.15
CA ASP A 57 19.55 12.86 15.30
C ASP A 57 19.91 11.84 14.20
N GLY A 58 18.99 11.57 13.26
CA GLY A 58 19.19 10.61 12.18
C GLY A 58 19.22 9.15 12.65
N SER A 59 18.94 8.88 13.93
CA SER A 59 18.97 7.54 14.50
C SER A 59 17.84 6.69 13.91
N GLU A 60 18.13 5.39 13.75
CA GLU A 60 17.17 4.44 13.22
C GLU A 60 16.05 4.21 14.23
N LYS A 61 14.83 4.51 13.80
CA LYS A 61 13.62 4.25 14.58
C LYS A 61 13.10 2.85 14.29
N GLU A 62 12.99 2.49 13.02
CA GLU A 62 12.41 1.23 12.55
C GLU A 62 12.99 0.88 11.17
N SER A 63 13.35 -0.39 10.92
CA SER A 63 13.74 -0.87 9.59
C SER A 63 12.85 -2.00 9.11
N TYR A 64 12.20 -1.81 7.97
CA TYR A 64 11.27 -2.72 7.33
C TYR A 64 11.98 -3.44 6.19
N SER A 65 12.19 -4.75 6.32
CA SER A 65 12.87 -5.59 5.33
C SER A 65 11.94 -6.68 4.81
N GLY A 66 11.50 -6.57 3.55
CA GLY A 66 10.68 -7.59 2.88
C GLY A 66 9.32 -7.91 3.53
N ALA A 67 8.57 -8.81 2.88
CA ALA A 67 7.23 -9.24 3.33
C ALA A 67 7.26 -10.25 4.49
N SER A 68 8.44 -10.75 4.89
CA SER A 68 8.61 -11.84 5.86
C SER A 68 9.22 -11.33 7.18
N GLY A 69 8.44 -11.34 8.27
CA GLY A 69 8.99 -11.24 9.63
C GLY A 69 8.47 -10.13 10.55
N LYS A 70 7.54 -9.27 10.13
CA LYS A 70 7.02 -8.15 10.95
C LYS A 70 5.53 -8.27 11.33
N SER A 71 5.14 -7.57 12.40
CA SER A 71 3.75 -7.47 12.89
C SER A 71 2.83 -6.89 11.80
N GLY A 72 1.57 -7.31 11.76
CA GLY A 72 0.60 -6.86 10.75
C GLY A 72 0.51 -5.34 10.64
N GLY A 73 0.50 -4.62 11.77
CA GLY A 73 0.43 -3.16 11.80
C GLY A 73 1.67 -2.46 11.20
N GLN A 74 2.85 -3.04 11.34
CA GLN A 74 4.08 -2.48 10.73
C GLN A 74 4.05 -2.57 9.21
N LYS A 75 3.49 -3.66 8.64
CA LYS A 75 3.34 -3.80 7.18
C LYS A 75 2.34 -2.80 6.62
N GLU A 76 1.25 -2.56 7.35
CA GLU A 76 0.23 -1.58 6.96
C GLU A 76 0.78 -0.15 6.98
N LYS A 77 1.49 0.24 8.05
CA LYS A 77 2.13 1.55 8.15
C LYS A 77 3.05 1.81 6.96
N LEU A 78 3.89 0.83 6.60
CA LEU A 78 4.77 0.94 5.44
C LEU A 78 3.98 1.07 4.13
N ALA A 79 2.93 0.27 3.94
CA ALA A 79 2.11 0.33 2.74
C ALA A 79 1.49 1.72 2.54
N TYR A 80 0.95 2.34 3.61
CA TYR A 80 0.45 3.70 3.55
C TYR A 80 1.54 4.72 3.25
N THR A 81 2.73 4.58 3.84
CA THR A 81 3.87 5.46 3.54
C THR A 81 4.29 5.37 2.08
N VAL A 82 4.35 4.15 1.52
CA VAL A 82 4.70 3.94 0.11
C VAL A 82 3.62 4.54 -0.79
N LEU A 83 2.34 4.28 -0.51
CA LEU A 83 1.21 4.85 -1.26
C LEU A 83 1.25 6.39 -1.25
N ALA A 84 1.40 6.97 -0.06
CA ALA A 84 1.49 8.41 0.12
C ALA A 84 2.70 9.02 -0.60
N SER A 85 3.85 8.35 -0.58
CA SER A 85 5.04 8.78 -1.31
C SER A 85 4.83 8.72 -2.83
N ALA A 86 4.18 7.67 -3.32
CA ALA A 86 3.83 7.53 -4.73
C ALA A 86 2.85 8.62 -5.19
N LEU A 87 1.82 8.91 -4.38
CA LEU A 87 0.88 10.01 -4.62
C LEU A 87 1.59 11.36 -4.57
N ALA A 88 2.49 11.56 -3.61
CA ALA A 88 3.27 12.78 -3.49
C ALA A 88 4.15 13.03 -4.72
N TYR A 89 4.78 11.97 -5.22
CA TYR A 89 5.54 12.00 -6.46
C TYR A 89 4.64 12.31 -7.67
N GLN A 90 3.51 11.60 -7.81
CA GLN A 90 2.59 11.74 -8.94
C GLN A 90 1.98 13.13 -9.04
N PHE A 91 1.62 13.73 -7.90
CA PHE A 91 1.05 15.08 -7.84
C PHE A 91 2.10 16.19 -7.83
N GLY A 92 3.40 15.86 -7.90
CA GLY A 92 4.48 16.84 -7.84
C GLY A 92 4.42 17.67 -6.57
N LEU A 93 4.11 17.03 -5.43
CA LEU A 93 3.93 17.71 -4.15
C LEU A 93 5.27 18.27 -3.67
N ASP A 94 5.55 19.53 -4.00
CA ASP A 94 6.65 20.24 -3.39
C ASP A 94 6.23 20.69 -1.98
N TRP A 95 6.92 20.19 -0.96
CA TRP A 95 6.66 20.51 0.46
C TRP A 95 6.82 22.00 0.77
N LYS A 96 7.37 22.78 -0.18
CA LYS A 96 7.59 24.22 -0.05
C LYS A 96 6.47 25.10 -0.60
N GLU A 97 5.51 24.55 -1.36
CA GLU A 97 4.36 25.33 -1.86
C GLU A 97 3.10 25.06 -1.04
N THR A 98 2.69 26.06 -0.25
CA THR A 98 1.48 26.04 0.58
C THR A 98 0.18 26.02 -0.23
N ARG A 99 0.22 26.36 -1.52
CA ARG A 99 -0.93 26.36 -2.43
C ARG A 99 -0.51 26.10 -3.87
N SER A 100 -0.25 24.85 -4.22
CA SER A 100 -0.35 24.48 -5.64
C SER A 100 -1.84 24.49 -6.00
N ASN A 101 -2.22 25.10 -7.12
CA ASN A 101 -3.61 25.13 -7.62
C ASN A 101 -4.02 23.77 -8.23
N THR A 102 -3.52 22.65 -7.68
CA THR A 102 -3.69 21.30 -8.22
C THR A 102 -4.79 20.57 -7.46
N PHE A 103 -5.66 19.89 -8.22
CA PHE A 103 -6.69 19.02 -7.66
C PHE A 103 -6.06 17.69 -7.28
N ARG A 104 -6.07 17.37 -5.97
CA ARG A 104 -5.42 16.19 -5.40
C ARG A 104 -6.47 15.32 -4.71
N PHE A 105 -7.14 14.48 -5.47
CA PHE A 105 -8.26 13.68 -4.98
C PHE A 105 -7.93 12.19 -5.01
N VAL A 106 -8.26 11.49 -3.94
CA VAL A 106 -8.01 10.06 -3.77
C VAL A 106 -9.28 9.37 -3.29
N VAL A 107 -9.69 8.34 -4.02
CA VAL A 107 -10.76 7.43 -3.61
C VAL A 107 -10.12 6.16 -3.06
N ILE A 108 -10.53 5.75 -1.87
CA ILE A 108 -10.08 4.50 -1.26
C ILE A 108 -11.31 3.64 -1.01
N ASP A 109 -11.43 2.57 -1.78
CA ASP A 109 -12.46 1.55 -1.57
C ASP A 109 -11.97 0.50 -0.55
N GLU A 110 -12.90 -0.04 0.24
CA GLU A 110 -12.62 -0.95 1.37
C GLU A 110 -11.50 -0.44 2.30
N ALA A 111 -11.48 0.88 2.50
CA ALA A 111 -10.44 1.54 3.25
C ALA A 111 -10.48 1.11 4.72
N PHE A 112 -9.31 0.87 5.30
CA PHE A 112 -9.14 0.63 6.74
C PHE A 112 -9.93 -0.58 7.32
N GLY A 113 -10.54 -1.41 6.46
CA GLY A 113 -11.37 -2.54 6.89
C GLY A 113 -10.58 -3.66 7.58
N ARG A 114 -9.31 -3.85 7.21
CA ARG A 114 -8.41 -4.86 7.81
C ARG A 114 -7.31 -4.26 8.70
N GLY A 115 -7.19 -2.93 8.70
CA GLY A 115 -6.13 -2.22 9.39
C GLY A 115 -6.34 -2.09 10.89
N SER A 116 -5.26 -2.03 11.65
CA SER A 116 -5.33 -1.60 13.06
C SER A 116 -5.78 -0.13 13.14
N ASP A 117 -6.32 0.27 14.29
CA ASP A 117 -6.78 1.65 14.47
C ASP A 117 -5.60 2.63 14.44
N GLU A 118 -4.44 2.21 14.94
CA GLU A 118 -3.20 2.99 14.89
C GLU A 118 -2.68 3.16 13.45
N SER A 119 -2.67 2.09 12.65
CA SER A 119 -2.32 2.14 11.22
C SER A 119 -3.26 3.07 10.44
N THR A 120 -4.56 3.02 10.78
CA THR A 120 -5.61 3.83 10.14
C THR A 120 -5.39 5.32 10.43
N ARG A 121 -5.21 5.70 11.70
CA ARG A 121 -4.90 7.08 12.08
C ARG A 121 -3.61 7.56 11.40
N TYR A 122 -2.58 6.73 11.37
CA TYR A 122 -1.33 7.06 10.69
C TYR A 122 -1.55 7.40 9.21
N GLY A 123 -2.30 6.56 8.48
CA GLY A 123 -2.63 6.81 7.08
C GLY A 123 -3.42 8.10 6.87
N LEU A 124 -4.43 8.36 7.70
CA LEU A 124 -5.25 9.57 7.64
C LEU A 124 -4.45 10.85 7.94
N GLU A 125 -3.59 10.82 8.97
CA GLU A 125 -2.67 11.93 9.28
C GLU A 125 -1.69 12.21 8.13
N LEU A 126 -1.21 11.15 7.47
CA LEU A 126 -0.31 11.28 6.34
C LEU A 126 -0.99 11.96 5.14
N PHE A 127 -2.20 11.52 4.79
CA PHE A 127 -2.98 12.16 3.73
C PHE A 127 -3.34 13.61 4.03
N LYS A 128 -3.67 13.93 5.28
CA LYS A 128 -3.89 15.30 5.76
C LYS A 128 -2.64 16.17 5.56
N LYS A 129 -1.46 15.66 5.93
CA LYS A 129 -0.18 16.37 5.75
C LYS A 129 0.16 16.60 4.27
N LEU A 130 -0.23 15.69 3.39
CA LEU A 130 -0.05 15.82 1.95
C LEU A 130 -1.10 16.72 1.27
N ASN A 131 -2.07 17.23 2.04
CA ASN A 131 -3.17 18.05 1.55
C ASN A 131 -3.93 17.36 0.39
N LEU A 132 -4.26 16.08 0.59
CA LEU A 132 -5.08 15.28 -0.32
C LEU A 132 -6.55 15.35 0.11
N GLN A 133 -7.45 15.55 -0.84
CA GLN A 133 -8.89 15.39 -0.63
C GLN A 133 -9.24 13.91 -0.75
N LEU A 134 -9.87 13.35 0.29
CA LEU A 134 -10.17 11.92 0.38
C LEU A 134 -11.66 11.64 0.21
N LEU A 135 -11.99 10.58 -0.53
CA LEU A 135 -13.27 9.88 -0.47
C LEU A 135 -13.01 8.45 -0.01
N ILE A 136 -13.56 8.10 1.15
CA ILE A 136 -13.30 6.84 1.82
C ILE A 136 -14.59 6.01 1.79
N VAL A 137 -14.54 4.82 1.21
CA VAL A 137 -15.62 3.83 1.27
C VAL A 137 -15.19 2.75 2.25
N THR A 138 -15.95 2.60 3.34
CA THR A 138 -15.61 1.70 4.44
C THR A 138 -16.86 1.18 5.14
N PRO A 139 -16.83 -0.02 5.74
CA PRO A 139 -17.91 -0.50 6.60
C PRO A 139 -18.15 0.40 7.82
N LEU A 140 -19.39 0.42 8.32
CA LEU A 140 -19.81 1.29 9.44
C LEU A 140 -18.93 1.18 10.69
N GLN A 141 -18.34 0.00 10.95
CA GLN A 141 -17.57 -0.29 12.16
C GLN A 141 -16.34 0.61 12.34
N LYS A 142 -15.75 1.11 11.26
CA LYS A 142 -14.52 1.92 11.28
C LYS A 142 -14.76 3.42 11.34
N ILE A 143 -16.02 3.87 11.36
CA ILE A 143 -16.36 5.29 11.35
C ILE A 143 -15.77 6.05 12.53
N HIS A 144 -15.69 5.44 13.71
CA HIS A 144 -15.21 6.08 14.95
C HIS A 144 -13.74 6.53 14.90
N ILE A 145 -12.93 5.98 13.98
CA ILE A 145 -11.52 6.37 13.78
C ILE A 145 -11.42 7.47 12.73
N ILE A 146 -12.31 7.43 11.74
CA ILE A 146 -12.29 8.28 10.55
C ILE A 146 -13.09 9.57 10.77
N GLU A 147 -14.03 9.59 11.72
CA GLU A 147 -14.92 10.72 12.02
C GLU A 147 -14.17 12.03 12.38
N GLU A 148 -12.93 11.94 12.84
CA GLU A 148 -12.08 13.11 13.12
C GLU A 148 -11.41 13.72 11.86
N TYR A 149 -11.44 12.99 10.75
CA TYR A 149 -10.71 13.31 9.52
C TYR A 149 -11.61 13.69 8.35
N ILE A 150 -12.94 13.61 8.51
CA ILE A 150 -13.92 13.84 7.45
C ILE A 150 -14.82 15.03 7.77
N ASN A 151 -15.32 15.68 6.72
CA ASN A 151 -16.29 16.78 6.84
C ASN A 151 -17.75 16.32 6.68
N ALA A 152 -17.96 15.20 6.00
CA ALA A 152 -19.27 14.65 5.72
C ALA A 152 -19.21 13.13 5.69
N CYS A 153 -20.33 12.49 6.01
CA CYS A 153 -20.54 11.05 5.95
C CYS A 153 -21.79 10.75 5.13
N HIS A 154 -21.69 9.77 4.23
CA HIS A 154 -22.80 9.31 3.40
C HIS A 154 -23.13 7.86 3.78
N LEU A 155 -24.23 7.67 4.51
CA LEU A 155 -24.67 6.35 4.92
C LEU A 155 -25.48 5.72 3.80
N VAL A 156 -24.96 4.65 3.21
CA VAL A 156 -25.68 3.85 2.22
C VAL A 156 -26.42 2.73 2.92
N VAL A 157 -27.74 2.68 2.74
CA VAL A 157 -28.61 1.64 3.32
C VAL A 157 -29.34 0.95 2.18
N ASN A 158 -29.13 -0.37 2.05
CA ASN A 158 -29.89 -1.20 1.13
C ASN A 158 -30.93 -2.00 1.91
N ARG A 159 -32.20 -1.59 1.82
CA ARG A 159 -33.30 -2.30 2.51
C ARG A 159 -33.67 -3.54 1.70
N GLU A 160 -33.61 -4.70 2.33
CA GLU A 160 -33.94 -6.01 1.73
C GLU A 160 -33.15 -6.37 0.45
N GLY A 161 -32.04 -5.68 0.16
CA GLY A 161 -31.23 -5.94 -1.04
C GLY A 161 -31.83 -5.39 -2.34
N LYS A 162 -32.97 -4.70 -2.29
CA LYS A 162 -33.74 -4.28 -3.47
C LYS A 162 -33.68 -2.79 -3.74
N ASP A 163 -33.52 -1.97 -2.70
CA ASP A 163 -33.54 -0.51 -2.80
C ASP A 163 -32.40 0.11 -1.99
N SER A 164 -31.41 0.63 -2.70
CA SER A 164 -30.33 1.42 -2.12
C SER A 164 -30.77 2.86 -1.90
N SER A 165 -30.62 3.35 -0.67
CA SER A 165 -30.89 4.72 -0.26
C SER A 165 -29.63 5.31 0.38
N VAL A 166 -29.45 6.62 0.22
CA VAL A 166 -28.31 7.34 0.79
C VAL A 166 -28.82 8.41 1.74
N LYS A 167 -28.29 8.41 2.97
CA LYS A 167 -28.49 9.50 3.94
C LYS A 167 -27.19 10.30 4.04
N ASN A 168 -27.25 11.56 3.66
CA ASN A 168 -26.13 12.49 3.75
C ASN A 168 -26.16 13.16 5.12
N LEU A 169 -25.02 13.22 5.79
CA LEU A 169 -24.86 13.90 7.08
C LEU A 169 -23.56 14.73 7.03
N SER A 170 -23.63 15.97 7.48
CA SER A 170 -22.41 16.67 7.89
C SER A 170 -21.81 15.98 9.11
N ILE A 171 -20.53 16.21 9.38
CA ILE A 171 -19.90 15.60 10.55
C ILE A 171 -20.51 16.11 11.87
N GLU A 172 -20.99 17.35 11.91
CA GLU A 172 -21.70 17.95 13.04
C GLU A 172 -23.06 17.29 13.28
N GLU A 173 -23.83 17.05 12.21
CA GLU A 173 -25.10 16.33 12.27
C GLU A 173 -24.89 14.89 12.76
N TYR A 174 -23.87 14.20 12.23
CA TYR A 174 -23.52 12.85 12.66
C TYR A 174 -23.16 12.80 14.15
N LYS A 175 -22.33 13.72 14.65
CA LYS A 175 -21.97 13.79 16.08
C LYS A 175 -23.18 14.05 16.97
N THR A 176 -24.05 14.98 16.57
CA THR A 176 -25.30 15.28 17.29
C THR A 176 -26.23 14.06 17.38
N GLU A 177 -26.39 13.33 16.28
CA GLU A 177 -27.22 12.12 16.25
C GLU A 177 -26.61 10.97 17.07
N LYS A 178 -25.28 10.84 17.07
CA LYS A 178 -24.53 9.87 17.89
C LYS A 178 -24.74 10.14 19.39
N GLU A 179 -24.60 11.39 19.82
CA GLU A 179 -24.85 11.80 21.22
C GLU A 179 -26.29 11.48 21.67
N LYS A 180 -27.29 11.76 20.82
CA LYS A 180 -28.69 11.41 21.11
C LYS A 180 -28.90 9.90 21.26
N PHE A 181 -28.17 9.09 20.48
CA PHE A 181 -28.25 7.63 20.55
C PHE A 181 -27.58 7.10 21.82
N ASP A 182 -26.41 7.61 22.18
CA ASP A 182 -25.65 7.19 23.37
C ASP A 182 -26.31 7.64 24.69
N SER A 183 -27.15 8.69 24.65
CA SER A 183 -27.92 9.19 25.79
C SER A 183 -29.24 8.45 26.08
N LYS A 184 -29.60 7.45 25.27
CA LYS A 184 -30.78 6.59 25.42
C LYS A 184 -30.44 5.24 26.02
#